data_AF-S8E0P6-F1
#
_entry.id   AF-S8E0P6-F1
#
_cell.length_a   1.000
_cell.length_b   1.000
_cell.length_c   1.000
_cell.angle_alpha   90.00
_cell.angle_beta   90.00
_cell.angle_gamma   90.00
#
_symmetry.space_group_name_H-M   'P 1'
#
loop_
_entity.id
_entity.type
_entity.pdbx_description
1 polymer ?
#
loop_
_entity_poly.entity_id
_entity_poly.type
_entity_poly.pdbx_seq_one_letter_code
_entity_poly.pdbx_strand_id
1 'polypeptide(L)'
;MTRAQNGRHVAQTTLTSNGRLFMRLQAKAKLVLLLLKPELNRPGEAAKYQQEVIEYACSGTASSGQLFRTQRDLLIIFAEALARSGEDDQTAETLLERLADSPATTGDTDAILGHIKSKVLLARVQRRRGKPGAAKKQEKFLVKWFKKNPHLLPDPILRDLLMPAGEAPSPVLEGLGGPSWLEGREHTDKTDHRLVMQCRSCMKREPMVKLSVCSKCKKIYYCSRECQRKDWSLHKDSCKDIADLNRKIEKLALTDASAAQREKDWNAWRDAVDQWPYVSALRLHEDPGRARTHMVLEHSVYTPDAGTMAKDKFRIVGCSVCRMVDVYSQIEAVLGLDSGEGKEYCEGLLKDQSHMGIPVVTFLILRFAEGVTTWLDCDTIMMNRFEKTPYSKNWRKDINKDSPPQPLMLRGGIKDAEFD
;
A
#
# COMPACT_ATOMS: atom_id res chain seq x y z
N MET A 1 46.88 -7.61 56.04
CA MET A 1 45.71 -7.43 55.15
C MET A 1 46.14 -6.63 53.93
N THR A 2 46.62 -7.31 52.90
CA THR A 2 47.11 -6.71 51.64
C THR A 2 46.13 -7.09 50.54
N ARG A 3 45.36 -6.09 50.07
CA ARG A 3 44.24 -6.26 49.13
C ARG A 3 44.80 -6.24 47.71
N ALA A 4 44.80 -7.41 47.05
CA ALA A 4 45.17 -7.56 45.65
C ALA A 4 44.15 -6.84 44.74
N GLN A 5 44.62 -5.93 43.88
CA GLN A 5 43.84 -5.33 42.81
C GLN A 5 43.79 -6.30 41.62
N ASN A 6 42.66 -7.00 41.45
CA ASN A 6 42.34 -7.73 40.23
C ASN A 6 41.75 -6.76 39.20
N GLY A 7 42.59 -6.09 38.44
CA GLY A 7 42.19 -5.40 37.21
C GLY A 7 41.95 -6.42 36.10
N ARG A 8 40.68 -6.69 35.76
CA ARG A 8 40.34 -7.42 34.54
C ARG A 8 40.71 -6.54 33.34
N HIS A 9 41.82 -6.85 32.68
CA HIS A 9 42.10 -6.35 31.34
C HIS A 9 41.02 -6.87 30.40
N VAL A 10 40.10 -6.00 29.99
CA VAL A 10 39.23 -6.24 28.85
C VAL A 10 40.16 -6.22 27.63
N ALA A 11 40.43 -7.39 27.06
CA ALA A 11 41.17 -7.50 25.81
C ALA A 11 40.42 -6.71 24.74
N GLN A 12 40.99 -5.59 24.29
CA GLN A 12 40.54 -4.88 23.10
C GLN A 12 40.67 -5.84 21.93
N THR A 13 39.55 -6.42 21.50
CA THR A 13 39.49 -7.23 20.30
C THR A 13 39.77 -6.31 19.12
N THR A 14 41.00 -6.33 18.62
CA THR A 14 41.41 -5.54 17.46
C THR A 14 40.67 -6.06 16.23
N LEU A 15 39.71 -5.27 15.73
CA LEU A 15 39.05 -5.53 14.45
C LEU A 15 40.10 -5.77 13.37
N THR A 16 39.92 -6.81 12.56
CA THR A 16 40.76 -7.09 11.40
C THR A 16 40.81 -5.87 10.47
N SER A 17 41.84 -5.77 9.62
CA SER A 17 41.93 -4.71 8.59
C SER A 17 40.64 -4.61 7.76
N ASN A 18 40.06 -5.77 7.41
CA ASN A 18 38.78 -5.87 6.71
C ASN A 18 37.59 -5.37 7.55
N GLY A 19 37.56 -5.69 8.86
CA GLY A 19 36.54 -5.17 9.77
C GLY A 19 36.59 -3.64 9.92
N ARG A 20 37.79 -3.05 9.99
CA ARG A 20 37.98 -1.60 10.04
C ARG A 20 37.53 -0.91 8.74
N LEU A 21 37.87 -1.49 7.59
CA LEU A 21 37.47 -0.99 6.28
C LEU A 21 35.93 -1.03 6.12
N PHE A 22 35.31 -2.15 6.47
CA PHE A 22 33.86 -2.30 6.44
C PHE A 22 33.16 -1.25 7.32
N MET A 23 33.62 -1.05 8.56
CA MET A 23 33.06 -0.05 9.47
C MET A 23 33.19 1.39 8.91
N ARG A 24 34.34 1.72 8.30
CA ARG A 24 34.55 3.03 7.67
C ARG A 24 33.58 3.26 6.51
N LEU A 25 33.33 2.25 5.71
CA LEU A 25 32.40 2.35 4.57
C LEU A 25 30.94 2.44 5.02
N GLN A 26 30.57 1.72 6.07
CA GLN A 26 29.26 1.89 6.72
C GLN A 26 29.07 3.32 7.27
N ALA A 27 30.10 3.88 7.89
CA ALA A 27 30.07 5.26 8.36
C ALA A 27 29.92 6.25 7.18
N LYS A 28 30.64 6.03 6.08
CA LYS A 28 30.50 6.82 4.85
C LYS A 28 29.12 6.72 4.24
N ALA A 29 28.56 5.52 4.10
CA ALA A 29 27.21 5.34 3.56
C ALA A 29 26.15 6.11 4.37
N LYS A 30 26.25 6.08 5.71
CA LYS A 30 25.39 6.88 6.60
C LYS A 30 25.63 8.38 6.44
N LEU A 31 26.89 8.80 6.34
CA LEU A 31 27.26 10.21 6.14
C LEU A 31 26.73 10.75 4.80
N VAL A 32 26.80 9.98 3.72
CA VAL A 32 26.24 10.35 2.41
C VAL A 32 24.76 10.69 2.52
N LEU A 33 23.97 9.84 3.21
CA LEU A 33 22.55 10.10 3.42
C LEU A 33 22.29 11.38 4.22
N LEU A 34 23.14 11.70 5.21
CA LEU A 34 23.04 12.93 5.98
C LEU A 34 23.39 14.16 5.14
N LEU A 35 24.48 14.11 4.37
CA LEU A 35 24.94 15.22 3.52
C LEU A 35 23.91 15.58 2.42
N LEU A 36 23.10 14.62 1.98
CA LEU A 36 22.01 14.85 1.02
C LEU A 36 20.74 15.41 1.66
N LYS A 37 20.61 15.44 2.99
CA LYS A 37 19.42 16.05 3.59
C LYS A 37 19.36 17.55 3.32
N PRO A 38 18.15 18.14 3.23
CA PRO A 38 17.98 19.58 2.96
C PRO A 38 18.73 20.49 3.94
N GLU A 39 18.89 20.07 5.21
CA GLU A 39 19.53 20.89 6.24
C GLU A 39 21.06 21.03 6.04
N LEU A 40 21.70 20.01 5.45
CA LEU A 40 23.14 20.04 5.18
C LEU A 40 23.42 20.42 3.73
N ASN A 41 22.69 19.84 2.77
CA ASN A 41 22.78 20.10 1.34
C ASN A 41 24.22 20.21 0.80
N ARG A 42 25.04 19.18 1.03
CA ARG A 42 26.43 19.06 0.57
C ARG A 42 26.60 17.93 -0.46
N PRO A 43 25.94 18.00 -1.63
CA PRO A 43 25.89 16.91 -2.60
C PRO A 43 27.24 16.58 -3.23
N GLY A 44 28.14 17.55 -3.44
CA GLY A 44 29.47 17.29 -3.99
C GLY A 44 30.34 16.40 -3.07
N GLU A 45 30.28 16.64 -1.75
CA GLU A 45 30.94 15.78 -0.77
C GLU A 45 30.28 14.41 -0.66
N ALA A 46 28.95 14.37 -0.72
CA ALA A 46 28.21 13.12 -0.77
C ALA A 46 28.64 12.27 -1.98
N ALA A 47 28.81 12.88 -3.15
CA ALA A 47 29.25 12.19 -4.36
C ALA A 47 30.64 11.55 -4.18
N LYS A 48 31.60 12.30 -3.62
CA LYS A 48 32.96 11.79 -3.34
C LYS A 48 32.94 10.58 -2.41
N TYR A 49 32.24 10.67 -1.28
CA TYR A 49 32.17 9.55 -0.35
C TYR A 49 31.42 8.35 -0.94
N GLN A 50 30.35 8.60 -1.71
CA GLN A 50 29.56 7.55 -2.32
C GLN A 50 30.33 6.81 -3.42
N GLN A 51 31.17 7.51 -4.18
CA GLN A 51 32.07 6.90 -5.14
C GLN A 51 32.99 5.88 -4.45
N GLU A 52 33.61 6.22 -3.32
CA GLU A 52 34.45 5.29 -2.56
C GLU A 52 33.66 4.06 -2.05
N VAL A 53 32.38 4.26 -1.65
CA VAL A 53 31.50 3.14 -1.25
C VAL A 53 31.23 2.21 -2.43
N ILE A 54 30.92 2.77 -3.59
CA ILE A 54 30.69 2.02 -4.83
C ILE A 54 31.94 1.25 -5.20
N GLU A 55 33.09 1.90 -5.32
CA GLU A 55 34.37 1.26 -5.73
C GLU A 55 34.69 0.04 -4.86
N TYR A 56 34.50 0.14 -3.54
CA TYR A 56 34.67 -1.00 -2.65
C TYR A 56 33.64 -2.11 -2.89
N ALA A 57 32.34 -1.76 -2.96
CA ALA A 57 31.28 -2.74 -3.20
C ALA A 57 31.43 -3.44 -4.57
N CYS A 58 32.08 -2.77 -5.51
CA CYS A 58 32.36 -3.26 -6.86
C CYS A 58 33.64 -4.11 -6.95
N SER A 59 34.58 -3.98 -6.00
CA SER A 59 35.94 -4.54 -6.07
C SER A 59 36.03 -6.07 -6.25
N GLY A 60 34.92 -6.81 -6.13
CA GLY A 60 34.82 -8.26 -6.35
C GLY A 60 33.75 -8.72 -7.35
N THR A 61 33.16 -7.81 -8.14
CA THR A 61 32.03 -8.15 -9.04
C THR A 61 32.45 -8.36 -10.50
N ALA A 62 31.99 -9.44 -11.13
CA ALA A 62 32.50 -9.94 -12.41
C ALA A 62 31.99 -9.23 -13.68
N SER A 63 31.14 -8.20 -13.60
CA SER A 63 30.81 -7.34 -14.77
C SER A 63 30.02 -6.08 -14.39
N SER A 64 30.15 -5.02 -15.21
CA SER A 64 29.38 -3.76 -15.09
C SER A 64 27.86 -3.95 -15.21
N GLY A 65 27.40 -5.04 -15.82
CA GLY A 65 25.99 -5.42 -15.95
C GLY A 65 25.40 -6.04 -14.67
N GLN A 66 26.19 -6.86 -13.97
CA GLN A 66 25.78 -7.49 -12.72
C GLN A 66 25.72 -6.47 -11.58
N LEU A 67 26.69 -5.55 -11.53
CA LEU A 67 26.74 -4.46 -10.55
C LEU A 67 25.47 -3.62 -10.54
N PHE A 68 25.00 -3.21 -11.71
CA PHE A 68 23.82 -2.36 -11.84
C PHE A 68 22.55 -3.02 -11.29
N ARG A 69 22.47 -4.36 -11.35
CA ARG A 69 21.33 -5.11 -10.83
C ARG A 69 21.39 -5.30 -9.32
N THR A 70 22.58 -5.49 -8.75
CA THR A 70 22.75 -5.82 -7.33
C THR A 70 23.00 -4.61 -6.44
N GLN A 71 23.52 -3.51 -6.99
CA GLN A 71 23.92 -2.30 -6.26
C GLN A 71 23.15 -1.05 -6.72
N ARG A 72 21.92 -1.24 -7.21
CA ARG A 72 21.12 -0.19 -7.82
C ARG A 72 20.90 1.01 -6.89
N ASP A 73 20.63 0.77 -5.62
CA ASP A 73 20.35 1.85 -4.64
C ASP A 73 21.58 2.73 -4.43
N LEU A 74 22.78 2.13 -4.37
CA LEU A 74 24.03 2.87 -4.29
C LEU A 74 24.22 3.78 -5.51
N LEU A 75 23.87 3.29 -6.70
CA LEU A 75 23.95 4.06 -7.94
C LEU A 75 22.92 5.19 -8.00
N ILE A 76 21.70 4.98 -7.48
CA ILE A 76 20.68 6.04 -7.39
C ILE A 76 21.17 7.18 -6.48
N ILE A 77 21.72 6.85 -5.32
CA ILE A 77 22.26 7.83 -4.37
C ILE A 77 23.43 8.60 -5.00
N PHE A 78 24.32 7.91 -5.70
CA PHE A 78 25.44 8.55 -6.39
C PHE A 78 24.99 9.48 -7.51
N ALA A 79 24.07 9.01 -8.35
CA ALA A 79 23.48 9.80 -9.41
C ALA A 79 22.73 11.03 -8.88
N GLU A 80 22.04 10.91 -7.75
CA GLU A 80 21.42 12.03 -7.04
C GLU A 80 22.46 13.04 -6.57
N ALA A 81 23.53 12.59 -5.92
CA ALA A 81 24.60 13.46 -5.44
C ALA A 81 25.25 14.24 -6.59
N LEU A 82 25.58 13.57 -7.71
CA LEU A 82 26.13 14.23 -8.90
C LEU A 82 25.13 15.22 -9.53
N ALA A 83 23.87 14.81 -9.69
CA ALA A 83 22.85 15.66 -10.30
C ALA A 83 22.52 16.90 -9.45
N ARG A 84 22.64 16.82 -8.12
CA ARG A 84 22.45 17.96 -7.21
C ARG A 84 23.69 18.84 -7.10
N SER A 85 24.90 18.28 -7.19
CA SER A 85 26.13 19.08 -7.15
C SER A 85 26.34 19.87 -8.43
N GLY A 86 25.96 19.30 -9.59
CA GLY A 86 26.25 19.89 -10.89
C GLY A 86 27.73 19.88 -11.27
N GLU A 87 28.59 19.21 -10.47
CA GLU A 87 30.03 19.15 -10.68
C GLU A 87 30.42 18.21 -11.83
N ASP A 88 29.63 17.16 -12.09
CA ASP A 88 29.83 16.21 -13.18
C ASP A 88 28.50 15.74 -13.79
N ASP A 89 27.91 16.64 -14.59
CA ASP A 89 26.65 16.38 -15.29
C ASP A 89 26.76 15.28 -16.36
N GLN A 90 27.96 15.03 -16.90
CA GLN A 90 28.15 13.99 -17.91
C GLN A 90 28.01 12.59 -17.28
N THR A 91 28.65 12.35 -16.14
CA THR A 91 28.50 11.09 -15.41
C THR A 91 27.09 10.95 -14.84
N ALA A 92 26.52 12.05 -14.32
CA ALA A 92 25.14 12.05 -13.82
C ALA A 92 24.14 11.63 -14.91
N GLU A 93 24.21 12.23 -16.10
CA GLU A 93 23.29 11.89 -17.20
C GLU A 93 23.42 10.42 -17.59
N THR A 94 24.64 9.92 -17.82
CA THR A 94 24.87 8.53 -18.22
C THR A 94 24.28 7.52 -17.21
N LEU A 95 24.50 7.77 -15.91
CA LEU A 95 23.96 6.91 -14.86
C LEU A 95 22.43 6.99 -14.79
N LEU A 96 21.88 8.21 -14.87
CA LEU A 96 20.44 8.44 -14.77
C LEU A 96 19.67 7.89 -15.97
N GLU A 97 20.22 7.97 -17.19
CA GLU A 97 19.64 7.33 -18.38
C GLU A 97 19.54 5.82 -18.18
N ARG A 98 20.63 5.19 -17.73
CA ARG A 98 20.64 3.74 -17.45
C ARG A 98 19.63 3.35 -16.36
N LEU A 99 19.56 4.12 -15.27
CA LEU A 99 18.60 3.92 -14.18
C LEU A 99 17.14 4.13 -14.64
N ALA A 100 16.90 5.11 -15.51
CA ALA A 100 15.58 5.42 -16.05
C ALA A 100 15.08 4.40 -17.08
N ASP A 101 15.99 3.77 -17.85
CA ASP A 101 15.63 2.81 -18.90
C ASP A 101 15.56 1.36 -18.42
N SER A 102 16.29 1.02 -17.37
CA SER A 102 16.23 -0.30 -16.74
C SER A 102 15.59 -0.17 -15.36
N PRO A 103 14.26 -0.24 -15.24
CA PRO A 103 13.56 -0.19 -13.95
C PRO A 103 14.01 -1.32 -13.01
N ALA A 104 13.84 -1.12 -11.71
CA ALA A 104 14.23 -2.11 -10.71
C ALA A 104 13.53 -3.46 -10.95
N THR A 105 14.19 -4.54 -10.53
CA THR A 105 13.62 -5.89 -10.64
C THR A 105 12.54 -6.12 -9.59
N THR A 106 12.57 -5.43 -8.46
CA THR A 106 11.46 -5.35 -7.51
C THR A 106 10.48 -4.27 -7.94
N GLY A 107 9.26 -4.28 -7.41
CA GLY A 107 8.28 -3.24 -7.71
C GLY A 107 7.52 -2.79 -6.47
N ASP A 108 8.23 -2.84 -5.33
CA ASP A 108 7.88 -2.12 -4.11
C ASP A 108 7.92 -0.60 -4.33
N THR A 109 7.53 0.16 -3.31
CA THR A 109 7.47 1.62 -3.35
C THR A 109 8.86 2.24 -3.57
N ASP A 110 9.91 1.63 -3.04
CA ASP A 110 11.29 2.14 -3.14
C ASP A 110 11.82 2.03 -4.58
N ALA A 111 11.54 0.92 -5.27
CA ALA A 111 11.82 0.73 -6.68
C ALA A 111 11.16 1.81 -7.56
N ILE A 112 9.89 2.12 -7.28
CA ILE A 112 9.14 3.17 -8.00
C ILE A 112 9.76 4.54 -7.72
N LEU A 113 10.01 4.85 -6.46
CA LEU A 113 10.63 6.10 -6.05
C LEU A 113 11.98 6.29 -6.76
N GLY A 114 12.84 5.27 -6.76
CA GLY A 114 14.13 5.30 -7.42
C GLY A 114 14.02 5.59 -8.93
N HIS A 115 13.06 4.98 -9.62
CA HIS A 115 12.83 5.22 -11.04
C HIS A 115 12.30 6.64 -11.32
N ILE A 116 11.31 7.11 -10.56
CA ILE A 116 10.72 8.43 -10.73
C ILE A 116 11.76 9.53 -10.40
N LYS A 117 12.49 9.37 -9.28
CA LYS A 117 13.62 10.22 -8.91
C LYS A 117 14.67 10.28 -10.04
N SER A 118 15.05 9.13 -10.59
CA SER A 118 16.03 9.08 -11.69
C SER A 118 15.57 9.90 -12.90
N LYS A 119 14.29 9.81 -13.28
CA LYS A 119 13.75 10.59 -14.40
C LYS A 119 13.66 12.09 -14.11
N VAL A 120 13.31 12.48 -12.89
CA VAL A 120 13.27 13.90 -12.46
C VAL A 120 14.67 14.50 -12.55
N LEU A 121 15.65 13.85 -11.95
CA LEU A 121 17.04 14.30 -11.97
C LEU A 121 17.62 14.30 -13.38
N LEU A 122 17.28 13.30 -14.20
CA LEU A 122 17.72 13.22 -15.59
C LEU A 122 17.26 14.44 -16.38
N ALA A 123 16.00 14.85 -16.21
CA ALA A 123 15.46 16.03 -16.87
C ALA A 123 16.24 17.31 -16.49
N ARG A 124 16.60 17.46 -15.20
CA ARG A 124 17.39 18.61 -14.70
C ARG A 124 18.78 18.63 -15.33
N VAL A 125 19.49 17.52 -15.26
CA VAL A 125 20.84 17.37 -15.83
C VAL A 125 20.81 17.65 -17.34
N GLN A 126 19.84 17.07 -18.06
CA GLN A 126 19.68 17.30 -19.50
C GLN A 126 19.45 18.78 -19.83
N ARG A 127 18.73 19.54 -19.00
CA ARG A 127 18.60 21.00 -19.20
C ARG A 127 19.90 21.74 -19.01
N ARG A 128 20.63 21.49 -17.93
CA ARG A 128 21.94 22.12 -17.68
C ARG A 128 22.94 21.83 -18.78
N ARG A 129 22.87 20.62 -19.35
CA ARG A 129 23.68 20.18 -20.49
C ARG A 129 23.22 20.72 -21.85
N GLY A 130 22.22 21.61 -21.90
CA GLY A 130 21.74 22.18 -23.16
C GLY A 130 20.97 21.20 -24.04
N LYS A 131 20.36 20.15 -23.45
CA LYS A 131 19.54 19.13 -24.15
C LYS A 131 18.04 19.26 -23.81
N PRO A 132 17.37 20.39 -24.08
CA PRO A 132 15.99 20.63 -23.65
C PRO A 132 14.97 19.68 -24.29
N GLY A 133 15.25 19.15 -25.49
CA GLY A 133 14.38 18.15 -26.14
C GLY A 133 14.33 16.83 -25.37
N ALA A 134 15.49 16.34 -24.91
CA ALA A 134 15.59 15.14 -24.09
C ALA A 134 14.93 15.34 -22.72
N ALA A 135 15.18 16.50 -22.08
CA ALA A 135 14.54 16.86 -20.82
C ALA A 135 13.01 16.88 -20.92
N LYS A 136 12.46 17.53 -21.95
CA LYS A 136 11.01 17.57 -22.22
C LYS A 136 10.38 16.18 -22.38
N LYS A 137 11.12 15.20 -22.91
CA LYS A 137 10.64 13.81 -23.02
C LYS A 137 10.41 13.20 -21.63
N GLN A 138 11.36 13.39 -20.70
CA GLN A 138 11.21 12.92 -19.32
C GLN A 138 10.11 13.68 -18.58
N GLU A 139 10.05 15.00 -18.74
CA GLU A 139 9.03 15.84 -18.09
C GLU A 139 7.61 15.46 -18.52
N LYS A 140 7.36 15.25 -19.81
CA LYS A 140 6.04 14.80 -20.30
C LYS A 140 5.64 13.46 -19.70
N PHE A 141 6.57 12.53 -19.58
CA PHE A 141 6.32 11.26 -18.91
C PHE A 141 5.94 11.48 -17.44
N LEU A 142 6.74 12.27 -16.72
CA LEU A 142 6.57 12.54 -15.29
C LEU A 142 5.24 13.24 -15.00
N VAL A 143 4.88 14.29 -15.75
CA VAL A 143 3.59 14.98 -15.61
C VAL A 143 2.43 14.00 -15.78
N LYS A 144 2.47 13.14 -16.82
CA LYS A 144 1.43 12.13 -17.04
C LYS A 144 1.38 11.10 -15.90
N TRP A 145 2.54 10.73 -15.36
CA TRP A 145 2.64 9.77 -14.28
C TRP A 145 2.11 10.33 -12.96
N PHE A 146 2.50 11.55 -12.57
CA PHE A 146 2.04 12.22 -11.35
C PHE A 146 0.54 12.52 -11.39
N LYS A 147 -0.02 12.94 -12.54
CA LYS A 147 -1.49 13.10 -12.69
C LYS A 147 -2.25 11.79 -12.47
N LYS A 148 -1.64 10.64 -12.78
CA LYS A 148 -2.26 9.32 -12.56
C LYS A 148 -2.01 8.77 -11.16
N ASN A 149 -0.93 9.17 -10.51
CA ASN A 149 -0.48 8.64 -9.22
C ASN A 149 -0.15 9.79 -8.25
N PRO A 150 -1.12 10.67 -7.94
CA PRO A 150 -0.87 11.88 -7.13
C PRO A 150 -0.42 11.57 -5.70
N HIS A 151 -0.74 10.37 -5.19
CA HIS A 151 -0.61 9.99 -3.78
C HIS A 151 0.35 8.82 -3.55
N LEU A 152 1.00 8.31 -4.59
CA LEU A 152 1.83 7.11 -4.48
C LEU A 152 3.19 7.37 -3.81
N LEU A 153 3.67 8.61 -3.86
CA LEU A 153 4.87 9.05 -3.15
C LEU A 153 4.47 9.93 -1.96
N PRO A 154 5.14 9.80 -0.80
CA PRO A 154 4.90 10.68 0.34
C PRO A 154 5.16 12.16 0.04
N ASP A 155 4.35 13.04 0.63
CA ASP A 155 4.41 14.49 0.46
C ASP A 155 5.81 15.12 0.65
N PRO A 156 6.58 14.79 1.71
CA PRO A 156 7.93 15.35 1.86
C PRO A 156 8.85 15.00 0.70
N ILE A 157 8.74 13.78 0.17
CA ILE A 157 9.54 13.30 -0.95
C ILE A 157 9.11 13.98 -2.25
N LEU A 158 7.80 14.15 -2.47
CA LEU A 158 7.29 14.86 -3.64
C LEU A 158 7.76 16.32 -3.68
N ARG A 159 7.73 17.01 -2.54
CA ARG A 159 8.17 18.41 -2.42
C ARG A 159 9.66 18.53 -2.74
N ASP A 160 10.51 17.72 -2.11
CA ASP A 160 11.95 17.71 -2.37
C ASP A 160 12.28 17.40 -3.84
N LEU A 161 11.56 16.44 -4.44
CA LEU A 161 11.75 16.08 -5.84
C LEU A 161 11.28 17.15 -6.82
N LEU A 162 10.19 17.85 -6.57
CA LEU A 162 9.56 18.74 -7.57
C LEU A 162 9.81 20.22 -7.33
N MET A 163 10.21 20.59 -6.12
CA MET A 163 10.46 21.96 -5.66
C MET A 163 11.59 21.95 -4.60
N PRO A 164 12.85 21.71 -5.01
CA PRO A 164 13.97 21.66 -4.09
C PRO A 164 14.18 23.00 -3.38
N ALA A 165 14.69 22.95 -2.16
CA ALA A 165 14.97 24.15 -1.37
C ALA A 165 15.99 25.05 -2.08
N GLY A 166 15.67 26.33 -2.24
CA GLY A 166 16.54 27.31 -2.90
C GLY A 166 16.54 27.24 -4.43
N GLU A 167 15.72 26.39 -5.04
CA GLU A 167 15.55 26.28 -6.49
C GLU A 167 14.14 26.72 -6.93
N ALA A 168 14.02 27.12 -8.19
CA ALA A 168 12.71 27.37 -8.80
C ALA A 168 11.91 26.05 -8.92
N PRO A 169 10.56 26.11 -8.93
CA PRO A 169 9.72 24.97 -9.23
C PRO A 169 10.17 24.23 -10.49
N SER A 170 10.19 22.89 -10.42
CA SER A 170 10.59 22.10 -11.58
C SER A 170 9.61 22.30 -12.75
N PRO A 171 10.08 22.20 -14.00
CA PRO A 171 9.18 22.20 -15.17
C PRO A 171 8.10 21.09 -15.12
N VAL A 172 8.36 20.01 -14.38
CA VAL A 172 7.38 18.97 -14.09
C VAL A 172 6.24 19.51 -13.23
N LEU A 173 6.57 20.24 -12.15
CA LEU A 173 5.57 20.86 -11.27
C LEU A 173 4.76 21.93 -12.01
N GLU A 174 5.41 22.74 -12.84
CA GLU A 174 4.70 23.69 -13.73
C GLU A 174 3.71 22.96 -14.65
N GLY A 175 4.10 21.85 -15.26
CA GLY A 175 3.20 21.02 -16.07
C GLY A 175 2.05 20.35 -15.29
N LEU A 176 2.14 20.31 -13.96
CA LEU A 176 1.09 19.83 -13.05
C LEU A 176 0.14 20.94 -12.60
N GLY A 177 0.44 22.22 -12.91
CA GLY A 177 -0.34 23.38 -12.46
C GLY A 177 0.36 24.23 -11.40
N GLY A 178 1.66 24.03 -11.20
CA GLY A 178 2.47 24.79 -10.25
C GLY A 178 2.35 24.30 -8.80
N PRO A 179 2.91 25.04 -7.83
CA PRO A 179 2.96 24.66 -6.42
C PRO A 179 1.61 24.34 -5.77
N SER A 180 0.51 24.93 -6.25
CA SER A 180 -0.85 24.62 -5.75
C SER A 180 -1.25 23.16 -5.97
N TRP A 181 -0.68 22.49 -6.99
CA TRP A 181 -0.85 21.04 -7.16
C TRP A 181 -0.28 20.25 -5.99
N LEU A 182 0.71 20.78 -5.26
CA LEU A 182 1.25 20.13 -4.07
C LEU A 182 0.33 20.23 -2.84
N GLU A 183 -0.70 21.07 -2.89
CA GLU A 183 -1.60 21.34 -1.76
C GLU A 183 -3.02 20.86 -2.01
N GLY A 184 -3.50 20.93 -3.26
CA GLY A 184 -4.87 20.59 -3.65
C GLY A 184 -5.05 19.20 -4.27
N ARG A 185 -4.30 18.17 -3.85
CA ARG A 185 -4.50 16.81 -4.39
C ARG A 185 -5.66 16.12 -3.69
N GLU A 186 -6.79 16.03 -4.38
CA GLU A 186 -7.95 15.29 -3.88
C GLU A 186 -7.80 13.78 -4.05
N HIS A 187 -8.39 13.03 -3.13
CA HIS A 187 -8.60 11.60 -3.27
C HIS A 187 -9.89 11.34 -4.06
N THR A 188 -9.81 10.37 -4.97
CA THR A 188 -10.92 9.84 -5.76
C THR A 188 -10.81 8.32 -5.77
N ASP A 189 -11.90 7.61 -6.02
CA ASP A 189 -11.85 6.14 -6.13
C ASP A 189 -10.78 5.67 -7.14
N LYS A 190 -10.57 6.44 -8.21
CA LYS A 190 -9.56 6.14 -9.22
C LYS A 190 -8.13 6.31 -8.71
N THR A 191 -7.85 7.35 -7.93
CA THR A 191 -6.50 7.57 -7.36
C THR A 191 -6.24 6.59 -6.22
N ASP A 192 -7.25 6.23 -5.47
CA ASP A 192 -7.14 5.29 -4.35
C ASP A 192 -6.94 3.87 -4.86
N HIS A 193 -7.68 3.49 -5.91
CA HIS A 193 -7.44 2.25 -6.63
C HIS A 193 -5.99 2.14 -7.14
N ARG A 194 -5.38 3.25 -7.57
CA ARG A 194 -3.97 3.28 -8.02
C ARG A 194 -2.99 3.00 -6.88
N LEU A 195 -3.33 3.31 -5.63
CA LEU A 195 -2.50 2.99 -4.46
C LEU A 195 -2.40 1.48 -4.23
N VAL A 196 -3.43 0.71 -4.59
CA VAL A 196 -3.46 -0.75 -4.43
C VAL A 196 -3.21 -1.52 -5.74
N MET A 197 -3.17 -0.84 -6.89
CA MET A 197 -3.01 -1.47 -8.20
C MET A 197 -1.58 -1.99 -8.42
N GLN A 198 -1.40 -3.30 -8.21
CA GLN A 198 -0.14 -4.02 -8.37
C GLN A 198 -0.37 -5.47 -8.83
N CYS A 199 0.67 -6.13 -9.34
CA CYS A 199 0.62 -7.55 -9.64
C CYS A 199 0.34 -8.35 -8.37
N ARG A 200 -0.70 -9.18 -8.37
CA ARG A 200 -1.08 -9.96 -7.17
C ARG A 200 0.02 -10.93 -6.71
N SER A 201 0.80 -11.50 -7.65
CA SER A 201 1.76 -12.56 -7.33
C SER A 201 3.15 -12.07 -6.98
N CYS A 202 3.58 -10.93 -7.55
CA CYS A 202 4.95 -10.42 -7.37
C CYS A 202 5.00 -8.97 -6.89
N MET A 203 3.85 -8.37 -6.63
CA MET A 203 3.68 -7.01 -6.07
C MET A 203 4.22 -5.88 -6.96
N LYS A 204 4.74 -6.18 -8.14
CA LYS A 204 5.25 -5.16 -9.06
C LYS A 204 4.15 -4.25 -9.61
N ARG A 205 4.49 -2.99 -9.82
CA ARG A 205 3.57 -1.91 -10.22
C ARG A 205 3.97 -1.28 -11.54
N GLU A 206 3.03 -0.54 -12.14
CA GLU A 206 3.38 0.41 -13.20
C GLU A 206 4.23 1.56 -12.61
N PRO A 207 5.25 2.08 -13.31
CA PRO A 207 5.63 1.76 -14.68
C PRO A 207 6.69 0.64 -14.79
N MET A 208 7.06 -0.03 -13.68
CA MET A 208 8.13 -1.05 -13.66
C MET A 208 7.77 -2.24 -14.53
N VAL A 209 6.48 -2.58 -14.55
CA VAL A 209 5.89 -3.61 -15.41
C VAL A 209 4.58 -3.10 -15.98
N LYS A 210 4.19 -3.63 -17.15
CA LYS A 210 2.83 -3.46 -17.66
C LYS A 210 1.91 -4.41 -16.92
N LEU A 211 0.82 -3.89 -16.35
CA LEU A 211 -0.19 -4.72 -15.72
C LEU A 211 -1.32 -5.03 -16.70
N SER A 212 -1.81 -6.27 -16.63
CA SER A 212 -3.01 -6.73 -17.31
C SER A 212 -3.99 -7.22 -16.28
N VAL A 213 -5.26 -6.84 -16.43
CA VAL A 213 -6.32 -7.32 -15.55
C VAL A 213 -6.75 -8.72 -15.97
N CYS A 214 -7.15 -9.55 -15.00
CA CYS A 214 -7.76 -10.85 -15.27
C CYS A 214 -8.99 -10.66 -16.17
N SER A 215 -9.00 -11.32 -17.33
CA SER A 215 -10.07 -11.15 -18.33
C SER A 215 -11.44 -11.63 -17.86
N LYS A 216 -11.48 -12.55 -16.89
CA LYS A 216 -12.71 -13.12 -16.34
C LYS A 216 -13.34 -12.21 -15.28
N CYS A 217 -12.63 -11.97 -14.16
CA CYS A 217 -13.18 -11.20 -13.05
C CYS A 217 -13.01 -9.67 -13.20
N LYS A 218 -12.12 -9.21 -14.08
CA LYS A 218 -11.81 -7.78 -14.29
C LYS A 218 -11.38 -7.00 -13.02
N LYS A 219 -10.96 -7.69 -11.95
CA LYS A 219 -10.58 -7.07 -10.65
C LYS A 219 -9.09 -7.22 -10.31
N ILE A 220 -8.50 -8.41 -10.52
CA ILE A 220 -7.10 -8.69 -10.14
C ILE A 220 -6.12 -8.41 -11.27
N TYR A 221 -4.96 -7.84 -10.95
CA TYR A 221 -3.91 -7.47 -11.91
C TYR A 221 -2.72 -8.42 -11.87
N TYR A 222 -2.15 -8.70 -13.05
CA TYR A 222 -0.95 -9.51 -13.23
C TYR A 222 0.00 -8.86 -14.23
N CYS A 223 1.31 -8.98 -14.01
CA CYS A 223 2.30 -8.51 -14.97
C CYS A 223 2.65 -9.54 -16.05
N SER A 224 2.28 -10.81 -15.86
CA SER A 224 2.53 -11.90 -16.81
C SER A 224 1.56 -13.07 -16.60
N ARG A 225 1.44 -13.93 -17.62
CA ARG A 225 0.68 -15.20 -17.52
C ARG A 225 1.26 -16.14 -16.48
N GLU A 226 2.57 -16.09 -16.26
CA GLU A 226 3.24 -16.89 -15.22
C GLU A 226 2.81 -16.47 -13.82
N CYS A 227 2.72 -15.16 -13.55
CA CYS A 227 2.20 -14.66 -12.28
C CYS A 227 0.75 -15.10 -12.08
N GLN A 228 -0.10 -14.94 -13.10
CA GLN A 228 -1.49 -15.40 -13.05
C GLN A 228 -1.60 -16.90 -12.73
N ARG A 229 -0.79 -17.76 -13.38
CA ARG A 229 -0.78 -19.21 -13.11
C ARG A 229 -0.34 -19.54 -11.68
N LYS A 230 0.67 -18.84 -11.15
CA LYS A 230 1.15 -19.03 -9.77
C LYS A 230 0.08 -18.69 -8.73
N ASP A 231 -0.75 -17.68 -8.99
CA ASP A 231 -1.82 -17.24 -8.10
C ASP A 231 -3.13 -17.99 -8.32
N TRP A 232 -3.24 -18.83 -9.36
CA TRP A 232 -4.52 -19.39 -9.80
C TRP A 232 -5.22 -20.23 -8.73
N SER A 233 -4.48 -21.05 -7.97
CA SER A 233 -5.07 -21.87 -6.90
C SER A 233 -5.75 -21.04 -5.81
N LEU A 234 -5.24 -19.84 -5.54
CA LEU A 234 -5.80 -18.91 -4.55
C LEU A 234 -6.88 -18.00 -5.17
N HIS A 235 -6.73 -17.64 -6.43
CA HIS A 235 -7.65 -16.72 -7.11
C HIS A 235 -8.89 -17.42 -7.70
N LYS A 236 -8.83 -18.71 -8.04
CA LYS A 236 -9.86 -19.38 -8.86
C LYS A 236 -11.29 -19.19 -8.34
N ASP A 237 -11.51 -19.38 -7.05
CA ASP A 237 -12.84 -19.31 -6.45
C ASP A 237 -13.32 -17.87 -6.38
N SER A 238 -12.53 -16.96 -5.80
CA SER A 238 -12.84 -15.52 -5.81
C SER A 238 -13.03 -14.95 -7.23
N CYS A 239 -12.30 -15.47 -8.23
CA CYS A 239 -12.44 -15.10 -9.63
C CYS A 239 -13.83 -15.46 -10.18
N LYS A 240 -14.35 -16.63 -9.80
CA LYS A 240 -15.69 -17.07 -10.18
C LYS A 240 -16.72 -16.15 -9.53
N ASP A 241 -16.62 -15.91 -8.23
CA ASP A 241 -17.61 -15.11 -7.49
C ASP A 241 -17.69 -13.67 -8.02
N ILE A 242 -16.54 -13.02 -8.24
CA ILE A 242 -16.48 -11.68 -8.82
C ILE A 242 -17.04 -11.67 -10.25
N ALA A 243 -16.74 -12.69 -11.06
CA ALA A 243 -17.27 -12.77 -12.43
C ALA A 243 -18.79 -13.01 -12.45
N ASP A 244 -19.31 -13.81 -11.51
CA ASP A 244 -20.74 -14.09 -11.37
C ASP A 244 -21.49 -12.84 -10.92
N LEU A 245 -20.93 -12.09 -9.97
CA LEU A 245 -21.44 -10.77 -9.57
C LEU A 245 -21.46 -9.78 -10.73
N ASN A 246 -20.37 -9.67 -11.49
CA ASN A 246 -20.31 -8.79 -12.66
C ASN A 246 -21.38 -9.17 -13.69
N ARG A 247 -21.58 -10.46 -13.97
CA ARG A 247 -22.65 -10.93 -14.87
C ARG A 247 -24.04 -10.63 -14.34
N LYS A 248 -24.26 -10.75 -13.02
CA LYS A 248 -25.51 -10.37 -12.36
C LYS A 248 -25.80 -8.89 -12.55
N ILE A 249 -24.82 -8.02 -12.31
CA ILE A 249 -24.94 -6.57 -12.49
C ILE A 249 -25.21 -6.23 -13.97
N GLU A 250 -24.48 -6.85 -14.91
CA GLU A 250 -24.67 -6.65 -16.35
C GLU A 250 -26.10 -7.04 -16.78
N LYS A 251 -26.63 -8.16 -16.28
CA LYS A 251 -28.02 -8.57 -16.55
C LYS A 251 -29.04 -7.63 -15.92
N LEU A 252 -28.83 -7.24 -14.66
CA LEU A 252 -29.71 -6.32 -13.95
C LEU A 252 -29.78 -4.97 -14.67
N ALA A 253 -28.66 -4.49 -15.22
CA ALA A 253 -28.60 -3.23 -15.97
C ALA A 253 -29.48 -3.22 -17.23
N LEU A 254 -29.86 -4.38 -17.76
CA LEU A 254 -30.78 -4.49 -18.90
C LEU A 254 -32.24 -4.30 -18.51
N THR A 255 -32.61 -4.58 -17.27
CA THR A 255 -34.00 -4.53 -16.79
C THR A 255 -34.25 -3.39 -15.80
N ASP A 256 -33.26 -3.05 -14.99
CA ASP A 256 -33.30 -2.01 -13.97
C ASP A 256 -31.90 -1.40 -13.76
N ALA A 257 -31.65 -0.31 -14.47
CA ALA A 257 -30.36 0.40 -14.41
C ALA A 257 -30.08 0.97 -13.01
N SER A 258 -31.12 1.39 -12.27
CA SER A 258 -30.97 1.96 -10.93
C SER A 258 -30.60 0.89 -9.91
N ALA A 259 -31.23 -0.29 -9.96
CA ALA A 259 -30.84 -1.42 -9.12
C ALA A 259 -29.45 -1.94 -9.47
N ALA A 260 -29.06 -1.96 -10.75
CA ALA A 260 -27.71 -2.33 -11.16
C ALA A 260 -26.65 -1.35 -10.65
N GLN A 261 -26.93 -0.04 -10.69
CA GLN A 261 -26.04 0.97 -10.14
C GLN A 261 -25.94 0.84 -8.61
N ARG A 262 -27.05 0.58 -7.92
CA ARG A 262 -27.06 0.33 -6.47
C ARG A 262 -26.21 -0.88 -6.09
N GLU A 263 -26.33 -1.99 -6.81
CA GLU A 263 -25.54 -3.21 -6.57
C GLU A 263 -24.03 -2.97 -6.85
N LYS A 264 -23.71 -2.17 -7.87
CA LYS A 264 -22.34 -1.77 -8.18
C LYS A 264 -21.74 -0.90 -7.07
N ASP A 265 -22.50 0.09 -6.60
CA ASP A 265 -22.11 0.96 -5.50
C ASP A 265 -21.95 0.15 -4.22
N TRP A 266 -22.82 -0.82 -3.96
CA TRP A 266 -22.72 -1.71 -2.80
C TRP A 266 -21.41 -2.48 -2.81
N ASN A 267 -21.07 -3.08 -3.96
CA ASN A 267 -19.82 -3.80 -4.09
C ASN A 267 -18.59 -2.88 -3.89
N ALA A 268 -18.59 -1.69 -4.49
CA ALA A 268 -17.48 -0.74 -4.36
C ALA A 268 -17.36 -0.17 -2.93
N TRP A 269 -18.49 0.09 -2.28
CA TRP A 269 -18.56 0.58 -0.90
C TRP A 269 -17.96 -0.43 0.08
N ARG A 270 -18.30 -1.72 -0.04
CA ARG A 270 -17.72 -2.78 0.81
C ARG A 270 -16.19 -2.90 0.67
N ASP A 271 -15.66 -2.69 -0.53
CA ASP A 271 -14.21 -2.68 -0.77
C ASP A 271 -13.53 -1.42 -0.16
N ALA A 272 -14.29 -0.36 0.14
CA ALA A 272 -13.77 0.95 0.53
C ALA A 272 -14.03 1.33 2.00
N VAL A 273 -15.00 0.69 2.68
CA VAL A 273 -15.37 1.02 4.05
C VAL A 273 -14.26 0.66 5.04
N ASP A 274 -14.00 1.55 5.99
CA ASP A 274 -13.05 1.27 7.07
C ASP A 274 -13.64 0.25 8.04
N GLN A 275 -12.94 -0.87 8.19
CA GLN A 275 -13.36 -1.99 9.04
C GLN A 275 -12.74 -1.93 10.43
N TRP A 276 -11.85 -0.95 10.68
CA TRP A 276 -11.19 -0.78 11.97
C TRP A 276 -12.13 -0.69 13.18
N PRO A 277 -13.29 0.00 13.11
CA PRO A 277 -14.22 0.04 14.24
C PRO A 277 -14.67 -1.34 14.71
N TYR A 278 -14.66 -2.35 13.84
CA TYR A 278 -15.05 -3.73 14.18
C TYR A 278 -14.04 -4.46 15.06
N VAL A 279 -12.77 -4.07 15.02
CA VAL A 279 -11.74 -4.58 15.95
C VAL A 279 -12.09 -4.20 17.39
N SER A 280 -12.54 -2.95 17.58
CA SER A 280 -13.00 -2.47 18.88
C SER A 280 -14.37 -3.06 19.23
N ALA A 281 -15.30 -3.14 18.28
CA ALA A 281 -16.60 -3.78 18.52
C ALA A 281 -16.48 -5.22 19.00
N LEU A 282 -15.57 -6.00 18.40
CA LEU A 282 -15.30 -7.37 18.80
C LEU A 282 -14.31 -7.49 19.97
N ARG A 283 -13.84 -6.37 20.55
CA ARG A 283 -12.84 -6.34 21.64
C ARG A 283 -11.62 -7.23 21.38
N LEU A 284 -11.17 -7.30 20.11
CA LEU A 284 -10.07 -8.20 19.70
C LEU A 284 -8.72 -7.82 20.31
N HIS A 285 -8.58 -6.58 20.78
CA HIS A 285 -7.42 -6.13 21.55
C HIS A 285 -7.26 -6.89 22.87
N GLU A 286 -8.37 -7.27 23.50
CA GLU A 286 -8.38 -7.95 24.79
C GLU A 286 -8.41 -9.47 24.60
N ASP A 287 -9.29 -9.93 23.71
CA ASP A 287 -9.44 -11.35 23.39
C ASP A 287 -9.60 -11.56 21.87
N PRO A 288 -8.51 -11.86 21.15
CA PRO A 288 -8.56 -12.24 19.74
C PRO A 288 -9.45 -13.46 19.46
N GLY A 289 -9.67 -14.32 20.45
CA GLY A 289 -10.54 -15.49 20.36
C GLY A 289 -12.00 -15.14 20.10
N ARG A 290 -12.43 -13.90 20.40
CA ARG A 290 -13.78 -13.43 20.04
C ARG A 290 -14.06 -13.48 18.55
N ALA A 291 -13.04 -13.35 17.69
CA ALA A 291 -13.19 -13.50 16.25
C ALA A 291 -13.70 -14.89 15.80
N ARG A 292 -13.58 -15.91 16.67
CA ARG A 292 -14.06 -17.28 16.43
C ARG A 292 -15.45 -17.58 16.98
N THR A 293 -15.97 -16.69 17.82
CA THR A 293 -17.22 -16.92 18.57
C THR A 293 -18.26 -15.84 18.32
N HIS A 294 -17.82 -14.65 17.89
CA HIS A 294 -18.64 -13.48 17.65
C HIS A 294 -18.45 -12.93 16.24
N MET A 295 -19.50 -12.32 15.71
CA MET A 295 -19.47 -11.64 14.42
C MET A 295 -20.17 -10.29 14.48
N VAL A 296 -19.88 -9.44 13.51
CA VAL A 296 -20.55 -8.15 13.33
C VAL A 296 -21.73 -8.34 12.38
N LEU A 297 -22.90 -7.83 12.77
CA LEU A 297 -24.05 -7.65 11.90
C LEU A 297 -24.23 -6.16 11.63
N GLU A 298 -24.38 -5.83 10.36
CA GLU A 298 -24.39 -4.45 9.88
C GLU A 298 -25.56 -4.22 8.92
N HIS A 299 -26.39 -3.22 9.24
CA HIS A 299 -27.45 -2.73 8.38
C HIS A 299 -27.10 -1.36 7.81
N SER A 300 -27.10 -1.27 6.49
CA SER A 300 -26.74 -0.06 5.75
C SER A 300 -27.92 0.46 4.93
N VAL A 301 -27.96 1.78 4.71
CA VAL A 301 -28.91 2.44 3.80
C VAL A 301 -28.19 3.03 2.61
N TYR A 302 -28.80 2.95 1.43
CA TYR A 302 -28.22 3.49 0.21
C TYR A 302 -28.32 5.02 0.19
N THR A 303 -27.18 5.69 -0.02
CA THR A 303 -27.02 7.15 -0.01
C THR A 303 -26.27 7.61 -1.26
N PRO A 304 -26.87 7.46 -2.47
CA PRO A 304 -26.16 7.70 -3.74
C PRO A 304 -25.60 9.12 -3.88
N ASP A 305 -26.23 10.10 -3.23
CA ASP A 305 -25.93 11.52 -3.37
C ASP A 305 -25.13 12.12 -2.18
N ALA A 306 -24.76 11.31 -1.18
CA ALA A 306 -24.05 11.81 0.01
C ALA A 306 -22.60 12.25 -0.26
N GLY A 307 -22.00 11.75 -1.33
CA GLY A 307 -20.64 12.08 -1.74
C GLY A 307 -20.26 11.40 -3.04
N THR A 308 -19.10 11.76 -3.59
CA THR A 308 -18.64 11.24 -4.89
C THR A 308 -17.87 9.93 -4.79
N MET A 309 -17.41 9.54 -3.59
CA MET A 309 -16.58 8.35 -3.40
C MET A 309 -17.43 7.11 -3.12
N ALA A 310 -16.89 5.93 -3.40
CA ALA A 310 -17.54 4.65 -3.12
C ALA A 310 -17.95 4.50 -1.65
N LYS A 311 -17.09 4.94 -0.72
CA LYS A 311 -17.33 4.91 0.74
C LYS A 311 -18.54 5.74 1.19
N ASP A 312 -19.00 6.70 0.37
CA ASP A 312 -20.12 7.59 0.70
C ASP A 312 -21.48 7.01 0.24
N LYS A 313 -21.46 5.96 -0.60
CA LYS A 313 -22.66 5.45 -1.27
C LYS A 313 -23.60 4.66 -0.37
N PHE A 314 -23.11 4.19 0.77
CA PHE A 314 -23.93 3.58 1.80
C PHE A 314 -23.54 4.12 3.16
N ARG A 315 -24.52 4.19 4.06
CA ARG A 315 -24.32 4.59 5.44
C ARG A 315 -24.80 3.51 6.38
N ILE A 316 -23.93 3.11 7.29
CA ILE A 316 -24.24 2.13 8.33
C ILE A 316 -25.19 2.77 9.35
N VAL A 317 -26.43 2.28 9.45
CA VAL A 317 -27.45 2.81 10.37
C VAL A 317 -27.67 1.90 11.57
N GLY A 318 -27.34 0.62 11.44
CA GLY A 318 -27.42 -0.35 12.51
C GLY A 318 -26.18 -1.23 12.54
N CYS A 319 -25.66 -1.49 13.74
CA CYS A 319 -24.49 -2.34 13.92
C CYS A 319 -24.54 -3.01 15.29
N SER A 320 -24.42 -4.33 15.33
CA SER A 320 -24.40 -5.13 16.56
C SER A 320 -23.36 -6.24 16.49
N VAL A 321 -22.91 -6.68 17.66
CA VAL A 321 -22.08 -7.88 17.79
C VAL A 321 -22.95 -8.99 18.35
N CYS A 322 -22.89 -10.18 17.79
CA CYS A 322 -23.61 -11.33 18.33
C CYS A 322 -22.72 -12.56 18.36
N ARG A 323 -23.07 -13.53 19.20
CA ARG A 323 -22.43 -14.85 19.14
C ARG A 323 -22.89 -15.56 17.88
N MET A 324 -21.97 -16.17 17.14
CA MET A 324 -22.27 -16.86 15.89
C MET A 324 -23.30 -17.99 16.08
N VAL A 325 -23.22 -18.70 17.21
CA VAL A 325 -24.13 -19.79 17.57
C VAL A 325 -25.60 -19.36 17.68
N ASP A 326 -25.85 -18.08 17.96
CA ASP A 326 -27.20 -17.55 18.10
C ASP A 326 -27.81 -17.17 16.72
N VAL A 327 -26.97 -17.01 15.68
CA VAL A 327 -27.40 -16.44 14.38
C VAL A 327 -27.19 -17.34 13.17
N TYR A 328 -26.70 -18.58 13.32
CA TYR A 328 -26.49 -19.48 12.17
C TYR A 328 -27.76 -19.71 11.34
N SER A 329 -28.91 -19.93 11.98
CA SER A 329 -30.18 -20.11 11.26
C SER A 329 -30.63 -18.87 10.49
N GLN A 330 -30.27 -17.67 10.99
CA GLN A 330 -30.54 -16.41 10.29
C GLN A 330 -29.62 -16.26 9.07
N ILE A 331 -28.34 -16.64 9.21
CA ILE A 331 -27.38 -16.67 8.10
C ILE A 331 -27.85 -17.62 7.02
N GLU A 332 -28.26 -18.83 7.39
CA GLU A 332 -28.80 -19.83 6.45
C GLU A 332 -30.00 -19.28 5.68
N ALA A 333 -30.98 -18.71 6.38
CA ALA A 333 -32.16 -18.13 5.74
C ALA A 333 -31.82 -16.96 4.79
N VAL A 334 -30.87 -16.11 5.17
CA VAL A 334 -30.51 -14.90 4.41
C VAL A 334 -29.62 -15.21 3.21
N LEU A 335 -28.73 -16.20 3.33
CA LEU A 335 -27.84 -16.64 2.26
C LEU A 335 -28.44 -17.76 1.40
N GLY A 336 -29.59 -18.33 1.81
CA GLY A 336 -30.22 -19.46 1.13
C GLY A 336 -29.43 -20.76 1.26
N LEU A 337 -28.82 -21.00 2.42
CA LEU A 337 -28.11 -22.25 2.73
C LEU A 337 -29.06 -23.30 3.30
N ASP A 338 -28.67 -24.57 3.23
CA ASP A 338 -29.43 -25.65 3.86
C ASP A 338 -29.28 -25.60 5.40
N SER A 339 -30.27 -26.15 6.10
CA SER A 339 -30.28 -26.19 7.56
C SER A 339 -29.05 -26.91 8.11
N GLY A 340 -28.25 -26.23 8.93
CA GLY A 340 -27.01 -26.75 9.52
C GLY A 340 -25.74 -26.37 8.76
N GLU A 341 -25.83 -25.85 7.54
CA GLU A 341 -24.68 -25.43 6.75
C GLU A 341 -24.09 -24.09 7.19
N GLY A 342 -24.86 -23.25 7.89
CA GLY A 342 -24.44 -21.90 8.28
C GLY A 342 -23.15 -21.91 9.11
N LYS A 343 -23.01 -22.89 10.00
CA LYS A 343 -21.79 -23.09 10.80
C LYS A 343 -20.59 -23.45 9.93
N GLU A 344 -20.71 -24.45 9.07
CA GLU A 344 -19.62 -24.91 8.20
C GLU A 344 -19.18 -23.79 7.24
N TYR A 345 -20.14 -23.02 6.72
CA TYR A 345 -19.87 -21.87 5.86
C TYR A 345 -19.05 -20.80 6.59
N CYS A 346 -19.46 -20.43 7.80
CA CYS A 346 -18.73 -19.47 8.64
C CYS A 346 -17.32 -19.98 9.00
N GLU A 347 -17.19 -21.23 9.41
CA GLU A 347 -15.90 -21.85 9.70
C GLU A 347 -15.00 -21.90 8.47
N GLY A 348 -15.56 -22.13 7.28
CA GLY A 348 -14.86 -22.09 6.00
C GLY A 348 -14.25 -20.72 5.70
N LEU A 349 -15.00 -19.63 5.91
CA LEU A 349 -14.52 -18.25 5.74
C LEU A 349 -13.44 -17.87 6.76
N LEU A 350 -13.49 -18.47 7.94
CA LEU A 350 -12.54 -18.24 9.03
C LEU A 350 -11.26 -19.09 8.90
N LYS A 351 -11.15 -20.03 7.96
CA LYS A 351 -9.92 -20.82 7.77
C LYS A 351 -8.77 -19.88 7.38
N ASP A 352 -7.85 -19.67 8.32
CA ASP A 352 -6.74 -18.74 8.17
C ASP A 352 -5.89 -19.08 6.95
N GLN A 353 -5.74 -18.12 6.04
CA GLN A 353 -4.62 -18.12 5.12
C GLN A 353 -3.51 -17.31 5.78
N SER A 354 -2.53 -17.98 6.39
CA SER A 354 -1.36 -17.27 6.92
C SER A 354 -0.69 -16.51 5.78
N HIS A 355 -0.77 -15.18 5.82
CA HIS A 355 -0.04 -14.34 4.90
C HIS A 355 1.38 -14.20 5.43
N MET A 356 2.32 -14.91 4.79
CA MET A 356 3.76 -14.70 4.98
C MET A 356 4.28 -14.99 6.41
N GLY A 357 3.62 -15.89 7.16
CA GLY A 357 4.04 -16.27 8.51
C GLY A 357 3.79 -15.20 9.59
N ILE A 358 3.06 -14.13 9.28
CA ILE A 358 2.64 -13.13 10.27
C ILE A 358 1.33 -13.60 10.91
N PRO A 359 1.24 -13.62 12.25
CA PRO A 359 -0.03 -13.90 12.94
C PRO A 359 -1.11 -12.91 12.55
N VAL A 360 -2.27 -13.43 12.15
CA VAL A 360 -3.44 -12.66 11.75
C VAL A 360 -4.67 -13.13 12.52
N VAL A 361 -5.64 -12.23 12.66
CA VAL A 361 -6.97 -12.53 13.23
C VAL A 361 -8.00 -12.26 12.15
N THR A 362 -8.77 -13.29 11.81
CA THR A 362 -9.86 -13.22 10.82
C THR A 362 -11.20 -13.21 11.54
N PHE A 363 -12.08 -12.26 11.24
CA PHE A 363 -13.43 -12.15 11.83
C PHE A 363 -14.50 -11.99 10.75
N LEU A 364 -15.75 -12.30 11.10
CA LEU A 364 -16.89 -12.29 10.18
C LEU A 364 -17.75 -11.04 10.29
N ILE A 365 -18.27 -10.61 9.16
CA ILE A 365 -19.18 -9.46 9.04
C ILE A 365 -20.33 -9.84 8.11
N LEU A 366 -21.57 -9.80 8.61
CA LEU A 366 -22.77 -9.94 7.81
C LEU A 366 -23.33 -8.55 7.50
N ARG A 367 -23.31 -8.17 6.21
CA ARG A 367 -23.75 -6.85 5.74
C ARG A 367 -25.00 -6.98 4.89
N PHE A 368 -26.02 -6.18 5.18
CA PHE A 368 -27.25 -6.14 4.42
C PHE A 368 -27.79 -4.72 4.28
N ALA A 369 -28.46 -4.48 3.15
CA ALA A 369 -29.13 -3.23 2.83
C ALA A 369 -30.28 -3.52 1.86
N GLU A 370 -31.27 -2.63 1.83
CA GLU A 370 -32.44 -2.82 0.96
C GLU A 370 -32.07 -2.71 -0.53
N GLY A 371 -32.52 -3.70 -1.32
CA GLY A 371 -32.37 -3.71 -2.77
C GLY A 371 -30.99 -4.11 -3.27
N VAL A 372 -30.15 -4.70 -2.43
CA VAL A 372 -28.83 -5.25 -2.81
C VAL A 372 -28.63 -6.65 -2.25
N THR A 373 -27.63 -7.36 -2.78
CA THR A 373 -27.29 -8.70 -2.29
C THR A 373 -26.70 -8.65 -0.87
N THR A 374 -27.31 -9.36 0.07
CA THR A 374 -26.70 -9.60 1.40
C THR A 374 -25.36 -10.31 1.26
N TRP A 375 -24.40 -9.93 2.09
CA TRP A 375 -23.04 -10.42 1.98
C TRP A 375 -22.48 -10.80 3.33
N LEU A 376 -22.09 -12.06 3.46
CA LEU A 376 -21.26 -12.53 4.56
C LEU A 376 -19.80 -12.48 4.11
N ASP A 377 -19.00 -11.68 4.80
CA ASP A 377 -17.61 -11.44 4.50
C ASP A 377 -16.72 -11.88 5.66
N CYS A 378 -15.42 -11.91 5.39
CA CYS A 378 -14.42 -11.91 6.43
C CYS A 378 -13.39 -10.78 6.22
N ASP A 379 -12.84 -10.29 7.31
CA ASP A 379 -11.69 -9.38 7.28
C ASP A 379 -10.58 -9.91 8.16
N THR A 380 -9.36 -9.54 7.83
CA THR A 380 -8.13 -10.09 8.41
C THR A 380 -7.22 -8.97 8.87
N ILE A 381 -6.95 -8.94 10.17
CA ILE A 381 -6.08 -7.95 10.80
C ILE A 381 -4.76 -8.60 11.25
N MET A 382 -3.64 -7.98 10.89
CA MET A 382 -2.33 -8.37 11.41
C MET A 382 -2.26 -8.05 12.90
N MET A 383 -1.84 -9.01 13.73
CA MET A 383 -1.82 -8.83 15.19
C MET A 383 -0.95 -7.65 15.65
N ASN A 384 0.13 -7.34 14.92
CA ASN A 384 0.98 -6.19 15.20
C ASN A 384 0.28 -4.83 15.05
N ARG A 385 -0.89 -4.77 14.42
CA ARG A 385 -1.70 -3.55 14.38
C ARG A 385 -2.33 -3.27 15.74
N PHE A 386 -2.69 -4.29 16.52
CA PHE A 386 -3.33 -4.09 17.82
C PHE A 386 -2.47 -3.25 18.77
N GLU A 387 -1.14 -3.32 18.68
CA GLU A 387 -0.22 -2.50 19.48
C GLU A 387 -0.21 -1.01 19.08
N LYS A 388 -0.55 -0.70 17.82
CA LYS A 388 -0.41 0.65 17.24
C LYS A 388 -1.70 1.47 17.31
N THR A 389 -2.79 0.85 17.71
CA THR A 389 -4.14 1.41 17.63
C THR A 389 -4.91 1.04 18.88
N PRO A 390 -5.33 2.01 19.70
CA PRO A 390 -5.99 1.74 20.96
C PRO A 390 -7.43 1.26 20.75
N TYR A 391 -7.91 0.46 21.71
CA TYR A 391 -9.32 0.13 21.83
C TYR A 391 -10.18 1.40 21.99
N SER A 392 -11.30 1.45 21.27
CA SER A 392 -12.30 2.52 21.40
C SER A 392 -13.61 1.99 21.96
N LYS A 393 -13.96 2.41 23.19
CA LYS A 393 -15.29 2.18 23.76
C LYS A 393 -16.43 2.88 22.99
N ASN A 394 -16.07 3.84 22.13
CA ASN A 394 -17.01 4.62 21.32
C ASN A 394 -16.97 4.18 19.85
N TRP A 395 -16.60 2.93 19.56
CA TRP A 395 -16.40 2.42 18.19
C TRP A 395 -17.56 2.70 17.21
N ARG A 396 -18.81 2.81 17.69
CA ARG A 396 -19.95 3.24 16.87
C ARG A 396 -19.80 4.67 16.33
N LYS A 397 -19.25 5.59 17.12
CA LYS A 397 -18.87 6.94 16.66
C LYS A 397 -17.72 6.89 15.65
N ASP A 398 -16.87 5.88 15.75
CA ASP A 398 -15.77 5.69 14.79
C ASP A 398 -16.28 5.14 13.45
N ILE A 399 -17.43 4.43 13.43
CA ILE A 399 -18.15 4.08 12.19
C ILE A 399 -18.75 5.33 11.55
N ASN A 400 -19.57 6.07 12.30
CA ASN A 400 -20.22 7.30 11.83
C ASN A 400 -20.20 8.34 12.96
N LYS A 401 -19.39 9.39 12.78
CA LYS A 401 -19.12 10.39 13.82
C LYS A 401 -20.36 11.12 14.29
N ASP A 402 -21.13 11.66 13.35
CA ASP A 402 -22.26 12.56 13.64
C ASP A 402 -23.58 11.80 13.85
N SER A 403 -23.67 10.56 13.36
CA SER A 403 -24.86 9.70 13.49
C SER A 403 -24.44 8.25 13.71
N PRO A 404 -23.96 7.89 14.91
CA PRO A 404 -23.52 6.53 15.21
C PRO A 404 -24.64 5.50 14.96
N PRO A 405 -24.33 4.31 14.42
CA PRO A 405 -25.33 3.29 14.18
C PRO A 405 -25.94 2.79 15.48
N GLN A 406 -27.23 2.48 15.44
CA GLN A 406 -27.96 1.94 16.58
C GLN A 406 -27.76 0.41 16.68
N PRO A 407 -28.02 -0.21 17.84
CA PRO A 407 -28.09 -1.65 17.94
C PRO A 407 -29.20 -2.20 17.02
N LEU A 408 -28.94 -3.35 16.41
CA LEU A 408 -29.92 -4.03 15.58
C LEU A 408 -30.98 -4.71 16.43
N MET A 409 -32.24 -4.61 16.01
CA MET A 409 -33.34 -5.38 16.58
C MET A 409 -33.37 -6.78 15.95
N LEU A 410 -32.61 -7.71 16.55
CA LEU A 410 -32.51 -9.08 16.05
C LEU A 410 -33.71 -9.92 16.48
N ARG A 411 -34.14 -10.84 15.60
CA ARG A 411 -35.24 -11.78 15.89
C ARG A 411 -34.82 -12.78 16.96
N GLY A 412 -35.81 -13.33 17.67
CA GLY A 412 -35.57 -14.42 18.64
C GLY A 412 -34.94 -13.96 19.96
N GLY A 413 -34.96 -12.67 20.28
CA GLY A 413 -34.43 -12.14 21.55
C GLY A 413 -32.90 -12.10 21.62
N ILE A 414 -32.22 -12.27 20.49
CA ILE A 414 -30.75 -12.19 20.40
C ILE A 414 -30.34 -10.78 20.80
N LYS A 415 -29.51 -10.69 21.85
CA LYS A 415 -28.95 -9.43 22.32
C LYS A 415 -27.64 -9.13 21.62
N ASP A 416 -27.36 -7.84 21.55
CA ASP A 416 -26.05 -7.35 21.20
C ASP A 416 -25.08 -7.66 22.35
N ALA A 417 -24.02 -8.41 22.05
CA ALA A 417 -23.05 -8.91 23.01
C ALA A 417 -22.17 -7.80 23.63
N GLU A 418 -22.27 -6.57 23.13
CA GLU A 418 -21.62 -5.39 23.74
C GLU A 418 -22.54 -4.67 24.75
N PHE A 419 -23.75 -5.18 25.03
CA PHE A 419 -24.73 -4.61 25.97
C PHE A 419 -24.98 -5.46 27.24
N ASP A 420 -24.08 -6.38 27.59
CA ASP A 420 -24.10 -7.09 28.89
C ASP A 420 -23.00 -6.59 29.83
#